data_AF-A0A1C6FLR0-F1
#
_entry.id   AF-A0A1C6FLR0-F1
#
_cell.length_a   1.000
_cell.length_b   1.000
_cell.length_c   1.000
_cell.angle_alpha   90.00
_cell.angle_beta   90.00
_cell.angle_gamma   90.00
#
_symmetry.space_group_name_H-M   'P 1'
#
loop_
_entity.id
_entity.type
_entity.pdbx_description
1 polymer ?
#
loop_
_entity_poly.entity_id
_entity_poly.type
_entity_poly.pdbx_seq_one_letter_code
_entity_poly.pdbx_strand_id
1 'polypeptide(L)'
;MQIVSEILEFKGKVVPEFIKIRKYFARKKQERQTMREMSATIHDVKTVLNSVESHYSEDNIAKRDAWMKWVNDRAVVYDQSIEVLKEEMDKNTEITMSLYIESKRSSIISFASYCVCPDNPVTREQFKRVFRIYAEYEEIIKDNDLQNGEVDIAIRIIREAYENHLRNGSFVEDVRGY
;
A
#
# COMPACT_ATOMS: atom_id res chain seq x y z
N MET A 1 -32.65 -27.43 83.07
CA MET A 1 -31.18 -27.39 82.99
C MET A 1 -30.66 -26.34 83.95
N GLN A 2 -30.10 -26.77 85.09
CA GLN A 2 -29.30 -25.91 85.96
C GLN A 2 -27.98 -25.59 85.24
N ILE A 3 -27.73 -24.32 84.94
CA ILE A 3 -26.45 -23.88 84.39
C ILE A 3 -25.56 -23.56 85.57
N VAL A 4 -24.71 -24.51 85.91
CA VAL A 4 -23.62 -24.39 86.89
C VAL A 4 -22.75 -23.20 86.48
N SER A 5 -22.65 -22.22 87.37
CA SER A 5 -21.84 -21.01 87.18
C SER A 5 -20.38 -21.34 87.51
N GLU A 6 -19.62 -21.82 86.52
CA GLU A 6 -18.16 -21.94 86.64
C GLU A 6 -17.49 -20.59 86.41
N ILE A 7 -17.08 -19.95 87.51
CA ILE A 7 -16.19 -18.80 87.51
C ILE A 7 -14.78 -19.31 87.17
N LEU A 8 -14.42 -19.27 85.89
CA LEU A 8 -13.03 -19.43 85.45
C LEU A 8 -12.33 -18.07 85.46
N GLU A 9 -11.53 -17.86 86.50
CA GLU A 9 -10.67 -16.69 86.71
C GLU A 9 -9.54 -16.65 85.67
N PHE A 10 -9.58 -15.66 84.78
CA PHE A 10 -8.42 -15.31 83.96
C PHE A 10 -7.78 -14.06 84.58
N LYS A 11 -6.74 -14.30 85.41
CA LYS A 11 -5.79 -13.31 85.94
C LYS A 11 -6.39 -11.99 86.48
N GLY A 12 -7.12 -12.07 87.60
CA GLY A 12 -7.16 -11.00 88.61
C GLY A 12 -7.95 -9.73 88.31
N LYS A 13 -8.80 -9.67 87.27
CA LYS A 13 -9.82 -8.62 87.12
C LYS A 13 -11.16 -9.25 86.74
N VAL A 14 -12.16 -9.13 87.63
CA VAL A 14 -13.51 -9.64 87.40
C VAL A 14 -14.16 -8.80 86.31
N VAL A 15 -14.14 -9.30 85.08
CA VAL A 15 -14.83 -8.66 83.94
C VAL A 15 -16.30 -9.06 84.01
N PRO A 16 -17.24 -8.11 84.13
CA PRO A 16 -18.67 -8.41 84.14
C PRO A 16 -19.09 -9.26 82.93
N GLU A 17 -19.92 -10.29 83.14
CA GLU A 17 -20.28 -11.26 82.10
C GLU A 17 -20.84 -10.62 80.82
N PHE A 18 -21.59 -9.52 80.94
CA PHE A 18 -22.13 -8.77 79.79
C PHE A 18 -21.03 -8.18 78.88
N ILE A 19 -19.84 -7.85 79.42
CA ILE A 19 -18.70 -7.33 78.64
C ILE A 19 -18.04 -8.46 77.84
N LYS A 20 -17.94 -9.67 78.42
CA LYS A 20 -17.41 -10.86 77.71
C LYS A 20 -18.35 -11.26 76.57
N ILE A 21 -19.65 -11.21 76.80
CA ILE A 21 -20.69 -11.46 75.79
C ILE A 21 -20.61 -10.44 74.64
N ARG A 22 -20.50 -9.14 74.94
CA ARG A 22 -20.32 -8.09 73.90
C ARG A 22 -19.05 -8.28 73.08
N LYS A 23 -17.92 -8.61 73.70
CA LYS A 23 -16.66 -8.90 72.97
C LYS A 23 -16.78 -10.14 72.09
N TYR A 24 -17.44 -11.19 72.57
CA TYR A 24 -17.73 -12.38 71.77
C TYR A 24 -18.59 -12.05 70.54
N PHE A 25 -19.67 -11.28 70.70
CA PHE A 25 -20.52 -10.87 69.58
C PHE A 25 -19.82 -9.91 68.62
N ALA A 26 -19.00 -8.99 69.12
CA ALA A 26 -18.18 -8.11 68.27
C ALA A 26 -17.18 -8.93 67.44
N ARG A 27 -16.48 -9.89 68.06
CA ARG A 27 -15.58 -10.82 67.36
C ARG A 27 -16.35 -11.66 66.33
N LYS A 28 -17.51 -12.22 66.70
CA LYS A 28 -18.36 -12.98 65.78
C LYS A 28 -18.91 -12.14 64.63
N LYS A 29 -19.18 -10.84 64.85
CA LYS A 29 -19.61 -9.91 63.80
C LYS A 29 -18.45 -9.62 62.84
N GLN A 30 -17.26 -9.38 63.38
CA GLN A 30 -16.04 -9.17 62.59
C GLN A 30 -15.68 -10.42 61.78
N GLU A 31 -15.70 -11.62 62.39
CA GLU A 31 -15.50 -12.90 61.71
C GLU A 31 -16.49 -13.10 60.54
N ARG A 32 -17.77 -12.76 60.72
CA ARG A 32 -18.76 -12.84 59.63
C ARG A 32 -18.49 -11.83 58.52
N GLN A 33 -18.01 -10.64 58.87
CA GLN A 33 -17.70 -9.60 57.91
C GLN A 33 -16.47 -9.95 57.09
N THR A 34 -15.39 -10.40 57.73
CA THR A 34 -14.20 -10.91 57.04
C THR A 34 -14.53 -12.11 56.16
N MET A 35 -15.44 -12.99 56.60
CA MET A 35 -15.86 -14.14 55.80
C MET A 35 -16.68 -13.74 54.56
N ARG A 36 -17.47 -12.66 54.65
CA ARG A 36 -18.18 -12.08 53.49
C ARG A 36 -17.22 -11.40 52.52
N GLU A 37 -16.29 -10.61 53.03
CA GLU A 37 -15.25 -9.95 52.22
C GLU A 37 -14.40 -11.00 51.49
N MET A 38 -13.98 -12.06 52.18
CA MET A 38 -13.24 -13.17 51.59
C MET A 38 -14.05 -13.91 50.52
N SER A 39 -15.35 -14.11 50.74
CA SER A 39 -16.24 -14.71 49.72
C SER A 39 -16.38 -13.83 48.49
N ALA A 40 -16.44 -12.51 48.66
CA ALA A 40 -16.48 -11.56 47.54
C ALA A 40 -15.16 -11.57 46.77
N THR A 41 -14.02 -11.56 47.46
CA THR A 41 -12.70 -11.62 46.79
C THR A 41 -12.52 -12.91 46.01
N ILE A 42 -12.97 -14.06 46.55
CA ILE A 42 -12.92 -15.35 45.84
C ILE A 42 -13.77 -15.29 44.57
N HIS A 43 -14.93 -14.63 44.62
CA HIS A 43 -15.80 -14.46 43.45
C HIS A 43 -15.14 -13.58 42.38
N ASP A 44 -14.52 -12.48 42.79
CA ASP A 44 -13.80 -11.56 41.89
C ASP A 44 -12.61 -12.27 41.23
N VAL A 45 -11.80 -13.00 42.02
CA VAL A 45 -10.68 -13.79 41.49
C VAL A 45 -11.15 -14.83 40.48
N LYS A 46 -12.25 -15.55 40.77
CA LYS A 46 -12.82 -16.52 39.83
C LYS A 46 -13.28 -15.84 38.53
N THR A 47 -13.84 -14.65 38.62
CA THR A 47 -14.29 -13.88 37.45
C THR A 47 -13.11 -13.46 36.57
N VAL A 48 -12.04 -12.96 37.18
CA VAL A 48 -10.80 -12.63 36.48
C VAL A 48 -10.17 -13.88 35.86
N LEU A 49 -10.13 -15.00 36.59
CA LEU A 49 -9.55 -16.25 36.10
C LEU A 49 -10.31 -16.77 34.86
N ASN A 50 -11.64 -16.77 34.91
CA ASN A 50 -12.49 -17.16 33.77
C ASN A 50 -12.29 -16.21 32.57
N SER A 51 -12.05 -14.92 32.81
CA SER A 51 -11.75 -13.95 31.75
C SER A 51 -10.37 -14.19 31.14
N VAL A 52 -9.37 -14.56 31.94
CA VAL A 52 -8.04 -14.91 31.43
C VAL A 52 -8.10 -16.22 30.65
N GLU A 53 -8.79 -17.23 31.16
CA GLU A 53 -8.99 -18.51 30.49
C GLU A 53 -9.75 -18.34 29.16
N SER A 54 -10.76 -17.46 29.10
CA SER A 54 -11.46 -17.19 27.85
C SER A 54 -10.60 -16.44 26.83
N HIS A 55 -9.64 -15.60 27.25
CA HIS A 55 -8.76 -14.87 26.32
C HIS A 55 -7.48 -15.62 25.92
N TYR A 56 -7.03 -16.54 26.77
CA TYR A 56 -5.75 -17.24 26.65
C TYR A 56 -5.90 -18.76 26.75
N SER A 57 -7.08 -19.31 26.50
CA SER A 57 -7.22 -20.75 26.29
C SER A 57 -6.33 -21.18 25.13
N GLU A 58 -5.80 -22.40 25.22
CA GLU A 58 -4.96 -23.00 24.18
C GLU A 58 -5.64 -22.92 22.81
N ASP A 59 -6.97 -23.13 22.76
CA ASP A 59 -7.79 -23.00 21.56
C ASP A 59 -7.78 -21.58 20.96
N ASN A 60 -7.84 -20.53 21.77
CA ASN A 60 -7.86 -19.16 21.29
C ASN A 60 -6.48 -18.67 20.85
N ILE A 61 -5.41 -19.17 21.48
CA ILE A 61 -4.04 -18.95 21.03
C ILE A 61 -3.82 -19.64 19.68
N ALA A 62 -4.22 -20.92 19.55
CA ALA A 62 -4.09 -21.67 18.30
C ALA A 62 -4.85 -21.01 17.13
N LYS A 63 -6.05 -20.47 17.37
CA LYS A 63 -6.82 -19.71 16.36
C LYS A 63 -6.11 -18.43 15.94
N ARG A 64 -5.51 -17.70 16.89
CA ARG A 64 -4.72 -16.49 16.59
C ARG A 64 -3.48 -16.82 15.79
N ASP A 65 -2.75 -17.86 16.16
CA ASP A 65 -1.54 -18.29 15.45
C ASP A 65 -1.87 -18.75 14.03
N ALA A 66 -2.96 -19.50 13.85
CA ALA A 66 -3.46 -19.89 12.53
C ALA A 66 -3.85 -18.68 11.67
N TRP A 67 -4.52 -17.69 12.27
CA TRP A 67 -4.86 -16.45 11.58
C TRP A 67 -3.60 -15.65 11.19
N MET A 68 -2.65 -15.48 12.11
CA MET A 68 -1.38 -14.80 11.85
C MET A 68 -0.59 -15.50 10.74
N LYS A 69 -0.53 -16.83 10.77
CA LYS A 69 0.10 -17.62 9.70
C LYS A 69 -0.59 -17.37 8.37
N TRP A 70 -1.92 -17.43 8.31
CA TRP A 70 -2.67 -17.16 7.09
C TRP A 70 -2.41 -15.75 6.54
N VAL A 71 -2.37 -14.74 7.42
CA VAL A 71 -2.04 -13.35 7.03
C VAL A 71 -0.63 -13.28 6.46
N ASN A 72 0.36 -13.91 7.11
CA ASN A 72 1.75 -13.92 6.66
C ASN A 72 1.90 -14.65 5.32
N ASP A 73 1.29 -15.83 5.18
CA ASP A 73 1.29 -16.60 3.92
C ASP A 73 0.69 -15.76 2.79
N ARG A 74 -0.37 -14.99 3.08
CA ARG A 74 -1.00 -14.11 2.10
C ARG A 74 -0.13 -12.90 1.75
N ALA A 75 0.55 -12.31 2.72
CA ALA A 75 1.48 -11.21 2.51
C ALA A 75 2.63 -11.62 1.57
N VAL A 76 3.22 -12.80 1.78
CA VAL A 76 4.28 -13.34 0.90
C VAL A 76 3.79 -13.48 -0.54
N VAL A 77 2.57 -14.01 -0.73
CA VAL A 77 1.99 -14.14 -2.09
C VAL A 77 1.78 -12.77 -2.74
N TYR A 78 1.38 -11.76 -1.97
CA TYR A 78 1.21 -10.41 -2.48
C TYR A 78 2.53 -9.75 -2.85
N ASP A 79 3.56 -9.89 -2.03
CA ASP A 79 4.90 -9.38 -2.33
C ASP A 79 5.43 -9.98 -3.64
N GLN A 80 5.31 -11.31 -3.80
CA GLN A 80 5.67 -12.00 -5.06
C GLN A 80 4.86 -11.49 -6.26
N SER A 81 3.55 -11.25 -6.08
CA SER A 81 2.69 -10.74 -7.15
C SER A 81 3.06 -9.31 -7.54
N ILE A 82 3.44 -8.46 -6.57
CA ILE A 82 3.89 -7.09 -6.80
C ILE A 82 5.21 -7.07 -7.57
N GLU A 83 6.14 -7.97 -7.26
CA GLU A 83 7.39 -8.12 -8.01
C GLU A 83 7.14 -8.49 -9.47
N VAL A 84 6.29 -9.50 -9.72
CA VAL A 84 5.92 -9.90 -11.08
C VAL A 84 5.26 -8.75 -11.84
N LEU A 85 4.30 -8.04 -11.22
CA LEU A 85 3.64 -6.90 -11.85
C LEU A 85 4.61 -5.77 -12.18
N LYS A 86 5.61 -5.54 -11.34
CA LYS A 86 6.65 -4.54 -11.60
C LYS A 86 7.46 -4.92 -12.84
N GLU A 87 7.91 -6.17 -12.94
CA GLU A 87 8.66 -6.64 -14.11
C GLU A 87 7.84 -6.56 -15.40
N GLU A 88 6.56 -6.93 -15.36
CA GLU A 88 5.67 -6.83 -16.52
C GLU A 88 5.43 -5.38 -16.93
N MET A 89 5.30 -4.47 -15.97
CA MET A 89 5.13 -3.04 -16.23
C MET A 89 6.39 -2.41 -16.85
N ASP A 90 7.57 -2.79 -16.35
CA ASP A 90 8.85 -2.34 -16.91
C ASP A 90 9.00 -2.80 -18.37
N LYS A 91 8.71 -4.07 -18.66
CA LYS A 91 8.70 -4.62 -20.03
C LYS A 91 7.68 -3.90 -20.93
N ASN A 92 6.48 -3.63 -20.42
CA ASN A 92 5.46 -2.92 -21.20
C ASN A 92 5.88 -1.48 -21.53
N THR A 93 6.57 -0.81 -20.59
CA THR A 93 7.12 0.53 -20.80
C THR A 93 8.19 0.52 -21.89
N GLU A 94 9.09 -0.46 -21.88
CA GLU A 94 10.12 -0.66 -22.91
C GLU A 94 9.51 -0.90 -24.31
N ILE A 95 8.52 -1.79 -24.40
CA ILE A 95 7.80 -2.08 -25.66
C ILE A 95 7.08 -0.84 -26.17
N THR A 96 6.38 -0.12 -25.29
CA THR A 96 5.64 1.09 -25.65
C THR A 96 6.58 2.18 -26.16
N MET A 97 7.73 2.38 -25.50
CA MET A 97 8.75 3.33 -25.95
C MET A 97 9.29 2.95 -27.34
N SER A 98 9.60 1.68 -27.53
CA SER A 98 10.10 1.16 -28.82
C SER A 98 9.09 1.38 -29.95
N LEU A 99 7.80 1.08 -29.72
CA LEU A 99 6.73 1.32 -30.68
C LEU A 99 6.54 2.81 -30.98
N TYR A 100 6.69 3.68 -29.97
CA TYR A 100 6.58 5.12 -30.14
C TYR A 100 7.72 5.67 -31.02
N ILE A 101 8.95 5.24 -30.77
CA ILE A 101 10.13 5.59 -31.58
C ILE A 101 9.91 5.11 -33.03
N GLU A 102 9.49 3.85 -33.22
CA GLU A 102 9.25 3.28 -34.54
C GLU A 102 8.14 4.02 -35.30
N SER A 103 7.05 4.39 -34.62
CA SER A 103 5.98 5.18 -35.21
C SER A 103 6.47 6.55 -35.72
N LYS A 104 7.36 7.21 -34.98
CA LYS A 104 7.99 8.47 -35.43
C LYS A 104 8.91 8.23 -36.62
N ARG A 105 9.77 7.22 -36.57
CA ARG A 105 10.66 6.84 -37.70
C ARG A 105 9.86 6.60 -38.97
N SER A 106 8.84 5.74 -38.88
CA SER A 106 7.95 5.42 -39.98
C SER A 106 7.27 6.67 -40.57
N SER A 107 6.83 7.60 -39.71
CA SER A 107 6.24 8.87 -40.16
C SER A 107 7.23 9.73 -40.95
N ILE A 108 8.48 9.83 -40.48
CA ILE A 108 9.52 10.63 -41.15
C ILE A 108 9.95 9.97 -42.47
N ILE A 109 10.18 8.65 -42.47
CA ILE A 109 10.58 7.89 -43.66
C ILE A 109 9.47 7.89 -44.72
N SER A 110 8.22 7.74 -44.30
CA SER A 110 7.07 7.77 -45.21
C SER A 110 6.92 9.13 -45.86
N PHE A 111 7.11 10.22 -45.10
CA PHE A 111 7.07 11.57 -45.67
C PHE A 111 8.26 11.84 -46.59
N ALA A 112 9.46 11.38 -46.24
CA ALA A 112 10.61 11.46 -47.12
C ALA A 112 10.35 10.74 -48.45
N SER A 113 9.83 9.51 -48.41
CA SER A 113 9.41 8.74 -49.59
C SER A 113 8.39 9.50 -50.45
N TYR A 114 7.43 10.20 -49.80
CA TYR A 114 6.47 11.04 -50.49
C TYR A 114 7.14 12.24 -51.19
N CYS A 115 8.12 12.87 -50.53
CA CYS A 115 8.86 14.02 -51.07
C CYS A 115 9.84 13.67 -52.21
N VAL A 116 10.14 12.39 -52.45
CA VAL A 116 11.02 11.97 -53.57
C VAL A 116 10.42 12.32 -54.93
N CYS A 117 9.08 12.32 -55.05
CA CYS A 117 8.40 12.71 -56.29
C CYS A 117 8.12 14.24 -56.26
N PRO A 118 8.72 15.04 -57.16
CA PRO A 118 8.55 16.49 -57.16
C PRO A 118 7.12 16.97 -57.46
N ASP A 119 6.33 16.15 -58.15
CA ASP A 119 4.96 16.48 -58.55
C ASP A 119 3.94 16.28 -57.42
N ASN A 120 4.37 15.69 -56.30
CA ASN A 120 3.48 15.44 -55.18
C ASN A 120 3.10 16.76 -54.49
N PRO A 121 1.79 17.06 -54.36
CA PRO A 121 1.35 18.29 -53.70
C PRO A 121 1.60 18.21 -52.20
N VAL A 122 2.36 19.16 -51.68
CA VAL A 122 2.73 19.26 -50.26
C VAL A 122 2.39 20.64 -49.71
N THR A 123 1.96 20.67 -48.44
CA THR A 123 1.68 21.93 -47.72
C THR A 123 2.84 22.32 -46.82
N ARG A 124 2.98 23.60 -46.50
CA ARG A 124 3.99 24.06 -45.51
C ARG A 124 3.72 23.46 -44.13
N GLU A 125 2.45 23.22 -43.81
CA GLU A 125 2.05 22.62 -42.53
C GLU A 125 2.53 21.17 -42.40
N GLN A 126 2.52 20.39 -43.48
CA GLN A 126 3.06 19.02 -43.48
C GLN A 126 4.55 19.01 -43.15
N PHE A 127 5.35 19.90 -43.76
CA PHE A 127 6.77 20.04 -43.42
C PHE A 127 6.99 20.46 -41.97
N LYS A 128 6.26 21.46 -41.48
CA LYS A 128 6.33 21.89 -40.07
C LYS A 128 6.03 20.73 -39.11
N ARG A 129 5.01 19.92 -39.42
CA ARG A 129 4.65 18.74 -38.62
C ARG A 129 5.79 17.73 -38.59
N VAL A 130 6.38 17.40 -39.74
CA VAL A 130 7.44 16.39 -39.80
C VAL A 130 8.73 16.86 -39.14
N PHE A 131 9.09 18.14 -39.26
CA PHE A 131 10.22 18.69 -38.52
C PHE A 131 10.02 18.64 -37.01
N ARG A 132 8.81 18.87 -36.51
CA ARG A 132 8.49 18.68 -35.08
C ARG A 132 8.63 17.22 -34.66
N ILE A 133 8.10 16.29 -35.45
CA ILE A 133 8.23 14.84 -35.18
C ILE A 133 9.70 14.43 -35.14
N TYR A 134 10.53 14.93 -36.06
CA TYR A 134 11.96 14.69 -36.06
C TYR A 134 12.65 15.25 -34.82
N ALA A 135 12.34 16.48 -34.41
CA ALA A 135 12.91 17.07 -33.20
C ALA A 135 12.57 16.24 -31.94
N GLU A 136 11.31 15.86 -31.77
CA GLU A 136 10.88 14.98 -30.67
C GLU A 136 11.58 13.61 -30.71
N TYR A 137 11.79 13.05 -31.91
CA TYR A 137 12.52 11.80 -32.09
C TYR A 137 13.99 11.91 -31.65
N GLU A 138 14.69 12.98 -32.06
CA GLU A 138 16.07 13.23 -31.65
C GLU A 138 16.20 13.40 -30.14
N GLU A 139 15.26 14.12 -29.50
CA GLU A 139 15.23 14.28 -28.04
C GLU A 139 15.09 12.93 -27.34
N ILE A 140 14.12 12.10 -27.77
CA ILE A 140 13.91 10.77 -27.17
C ILE A 140 15.13 9.88 -27.34
N ILE A 141 15.76 9.87 -28.52
CA ILE A 141 16.96 9.06 -28.75
C ILE A 141 18.10 9.51 -27.86
N LYS A 142 18.32 10.82 -27.76
CA LYS A 142 19.38 11.39 -26.93
C LYS A 142 19.17 11.11 -25.45
N ASP A 143 17.95 11.29 -24.95
CA ASP A 143 17.62 11.10 -23.53
C ASP A 143 17.70 9.62 -23.10
N ASN A 144 17.64 8.69 -24.05
CA ASN A 144 17.71 7.25 -23.80
C ASN A 144 19.03 6.61 -24.27
N ASP A 145 20.07 7.41 -24.58
CA ASP A 145 21.38 6.94 -25.07
C ASP A 145 21.31 5.96 -26.26
N LEU A 146 20.29 6.13 -27.11
CA LEU A 146 20.11 5.30 -28.31
C LEU A 146 20.95 5.84 -29.48
N GLN A 147 21.39 4.96 -30.38
CA GLN A 147 22.02 5.40 -31.63
C GLN A 147 20.95 5.72 -32.68
N ASN A 148 21.07 6.90 -33.30
CA ASN A 148 20.30 7.23 -34.48
C ASN A 148 20.96 6.60 -35.71
N GLY A 149 20.22 5.81 -36.48
CA GLY A 149 20.76 5.15 -37.67
C GLY A 149 19.82 5.04 -38.87
N GLU A 150 18.54 5.40 -38.71
CA GLU A 150 17.50 5.08 -39.71
C GLU A 150 16.86 6.32 -40.36
N VAL A 151 17.03 7.51 -39.77
CA VAL A 151 16.29 8.72 -40.18
C VAL A 151 17.18 9.79 -40.83
N ASP A 152 18.51 9.70 -40.71
CA ASP A 152 19.44 10.73 -41.20
C ASP A 152 19.33 11.01 -42.70
N ILE A 153 19.13 9.98 -43.52
CA ILE A 153 18.93 10.14 -44.95
C ILE A 153 17.56 10.74 -45.24
N ALA A 154 16.51 10.26 -44.54
CA ALA A 154 15.15 10.73 -44.70
C ALA A 154 15.02 12.22 -44.40
N ILE A 155 15.61 12.70 -43.29
CA ILE A 155 15.55 14.12 -42.93
C ILE A 155 16.31 15.00 -43.93
N ARG A 156 17.41 14.51 -44.52
CA ARG A 156 18.12 15.23 -45.58
C ARG A 156 17.25 15.41 -46.82
N ILE A 157 16.59 14.35 -47.27
CA ILE A 157 15.64 14.39 -48.40
C ILE A 157 14.53 15.41 -48.14
N ILE A 158 13.95 15.37 -46.93
CA ILE A 158 12.87 16.30 -46.54
C ILE A 158 13.35 17.75 -46.55
N ARG A 159 14.55 18.03 -46.02
CA ARG A 159 15.12 19.39 -46.03
C ARG A 159 15.35 19.91 -47.44
N GLU A 160 15.93 19.08 -48.32
CA GLU A 160 16.17 19.43 -49.71
C GLU A 160 14.85 19.71 -50.46
N ALA A 161 13.85 18.84 -50.29
CA ALA A 161 12.52 19.05 -50.86
C ALA A 161 11.90 20.37 -50.35
N TYR A 162 11.98 20.63 -49.04
CA TYR A 162 11.45 21.86 -48.45
C TYR A 162 12.10 23.12 -49.03
N GLU A 163 13.42 23.13 -49.17
CA GLU A 163 14.15 24.23 -49.80
C GLU A 163 13.74 24.43 -51.26
N ASN A 164 13.56 23.35 -52.02
CA ASN A 164 13.12 23.42 -53.41
C ASN A 164 11.71 24.02 -53.53
N HIS A 165 10.76 23.61 -52.68
CA HIS A 165 9.42 24.20 -52.65
C HIS A 165 9.44 25.68 -52.25
N LEU A 166 10.29 26.08 -51.30
CA LEU A 166 10.47 27.49 -50.93
C LEU A 166 11.03 28.36 -52.06
N ARG A 167 12.03 27.85 -52.79
CA ARG A 167 12.65 28.58 -53.91
C ARG A 167 11.70 28.74 -55.09
N ASN A 168 10.90 27.71 -55.36
CA ASN A 168 10.03 27.67 -56.54
C ASN A 168 8.61 28.20 -56.26
N GLY A 169 8.26 28.44 -54.99
CA GLY A 169 6.89 28.82 -54.61
C GLY A 169 5.87 27.76 -55.03
N SER A 170 6.20 26.48 -54.84
CA SER A 170 5.42 25.34 -55.34
C SER A 170 4.66 24.61 -54.24
N PHE A 171 4.48 25.24 -53.07
CA PHE A 171 3.57 24.71 -52.06
C PHE A 171 2.13 24.79 -52.57
N VAL A 172 1.25 23.91 -52.06
CA VAL A 172 -0.17 23.92 -52.43
C VAL A 172 -0.81 25.28 -52.14
N GLU A 173 -0.43 25.92 -51.04
CA GLU A 173 -0.87 27.26 -50.66
C GLU A 173 -0.47 28.31 -51.70
N ASP A 174 0.74 28.23 -52.24
CA ASP A 174 1.26 29.18 -53.22
C ASP A 174 0.58 28.99 -54.59
N VAL A 175 0.39 27.74 -55.02
CA VAL A 175 -0.22 27.40 -56.32
C VAL A 175 -1.73 27.70 -56.33
N ARG A 176 -2.41 27.48 -55.21
CA ARG A 176 -3.87 27.66 -55.11
C ARG A 176 -4.30 29.02 -54.55
N GLY A 177 -3.36 29.81 -54.03
CA GLY A 177 -3.61 31.15 -53.49
C GLY A 177 -4.40 31.15 -52.17
N TYR A 178 -4.12 30.19 -51.29
CA TYR A 178 -4.69 30.14 -49.93
C TYR A 178 -4.05 31.15 -48.97
#